data_AF-A0A959H8N8-F1
#
_entry.id   AF-A0A959H8N8-F1
#
_cell.length_a   1.000
_cell.length_b   1.000
_cell.length_c   1.000
_cell.angle_alpha   90.00
_cell.angle_beta   90.00
_cell.angle_gamma   90.00
#
_symmetry.space_group_name_H-M   'P 1'
#
loop_
_entity.id
_entity.type
_entity.pdbx_description
1 polymer ?
#
loop_
_entity_poly.entity_id
_entity_poly.type
_entity_poly.pdbx_seq_one_letter_code
_entity_poly.pdbx_strand_id
1 'polypeptide(L)'
;MQRSIYFCLAILAVLAFQPIQAQQVYLPVSSESETAVKLYQEATDARYNYNWDQMWERFNKAIEEDPDFFMAYFRAAMVNWGWQNKQYFDENYSKAMACKGELNKTEKICRQILMALKENPDAGLCSFGKQLAEAAPEVLEAYFWQGGLCNSAGDLEAAIAAYEKAESLNPELWGIQGLLGSAYKDANQMDKAEVAFDKNIQQYPDHPGPYFEKGNLLMDTGKYAEAEKMFRKSFQLAEGFRPAQRRAELMAAMQVAARETENFFRRDYDAWAACYTKNRVVYFAYTDKNNTWQYRGWEELSKGVKEMFRENPDPIEGEVTRSNFLFGVSDNVVRVTYDQTVGDNTTMELRVLVKVDGEYQITMMNAIGNSSYE
;
A
#
# COMPACT_ATOMS: atom_id res chain seq x y z
N MET A 1 35.16 5.82 60.24
CA MET A 1 35.63 7.17 59.88
C MET A 1 34.80 7.60 58.67
N GLN A 2 33.91 8.59 58.88
CA GLN A 2 33.12 9.47 57.96
C GLN A 2 32.46 8.86 56.69
N ARG A 3 31.11 8.78 56.53
CA ARG A 3 30.02 9.81 56.35
C ARG A 3 30.22 10.68 55.08
N SER A 4 29.32 10.71 54.09
CA SER A 4 27.96 11.32 54.08
C SER A 4 27.13 10.83 52.85
N ILE A 5 25.91 10.29 52.96
CA ILE A 5 24.55 10.92 52.93
C ILE A 5 24.27 11.78 51.68
N TYR A 6 23.37 11.32 50.78
CA TYR A 6 22.13 12.01 50.37
C TYR A 6 21.07 11.02 49.86
N PHE A 7 19.89 11.15 50.46
CA PHE A 7 18.60 10.57 50.11
C PHE A 7 18.03 11.33 48.90
N CYS A 8 17.35 10.65 47.97
CA CYS A 8 16.15 11.17 47.30
C CYS A 8 15.39 10.04 46.58
N LEU A 9 14.21 9.76 47.13
CA LEU A 9 13.05 9.17 46.48
C LEU A 9 12.86 9.70 45.06
N ALA A 10 12.61 8.83 44.08
CA ALA A 10 11.56 9.03 43.08
C ALA A 10 11.46 7.80 42.15
N ILE A 11 10.36 7.07 42.31
CA ILE A 11 9.61 6.43 41.24
C ILE A 11 10.38 5.32 40.52
N LEU A 12 10.27 4.11 41.09
CA LEU A 12 9.97 2.92 40.28
C LEU A 12 8.80 3.30 39.36
N ALA A 13 9.11 3.74 38.14
CA ALA A 13 8.14 3.79 37.06
C ALA A 13 7.93 2.35 36.62
N VAL A 14 7.27 1.57 37.49
CA VAL A 14 6.26 0.64 37.03
C VAL A 14 5.24 1.56 36.35
N LEU A 15 5.48 1.88 35.07
CA LEU A 15 4.38 2.15 34.19
C LEU A 15 3.59 0.86 34.24
N ALA A 16 2.58 0.88 35.12
CA ALA A 16 1.47 -0.01 35.01
C ALA A 16 0.92 0.24 33.61
N PHE A 17 1.42 -0.50 32.62
CA PHE A 17 0.56 -0.99 31.57
C PHE A 17 -0.50 -1.78 32.31
N GLN A 18 -1.56 -1.06 32.73
CA GLN A 18 -2.82 -1.70 33.02
C GLN A 18 -3.10 -2.51 31.76
N PRO A 19 -3.21 -3.85 31.84
CA PRO A 19 -3.63 -4.61 30.68
C PRO A 19 -4.94 -3.98 30.24
N ILE A 20 -4.96 -3.45 29.03
CA ILE A 20 -6.14 -2.82 28.45
C ILE A 20 -7.22 -3.88 28.53
N GLN A 21 -8.27 -3.60 29.28
CA GLN A 21 -9.37 -4.55 29.39
C GLN A 21 -9.93 -4.75 27.98
N ALA A 22 -10.32 -5.96 27.60
CA ALA A 22 -10.91 -6.24 26.27
C ALA A 22 -12.06 -5.27 25.91
N GLN A 23 -12.72 -4.71 26.93
CA GLN A 23 -13.77 -3.70 26.84
C GLN A 23 -13.30 -2.32 26.31
N GLN A 24 -12.00 -2.03 26.31
CA GLN A 24 -11.39 -0.80 25.77
C GLN A 24 -10.83 -0.99 24.35
N VAL A 25 -10.87 -2.22 23.81
CA VAL A 25 -10.40 -2.50 22.45
C VAL A 25 -11.54 -2.34 21.45
N TYR A 26 -12.64 -3.08 21.65
CA TYR A 26 -13.73 -3.18 20.67
C TYR A 26 -14.87 -2.21 20.97
N LEU A 27 -15.54 -1.74 19.91
CA LEU A 27 -16.79 -1.00 20.06
C LEU A 27 -17.83 -1.84 20.83
N PRO A 28 -18.59 -1.22 21.75
CA PRO A 28 -19.66 -1.91 22.45
C PRO A 28 -20.67 -2.54 21.48
N VAL A 29 -21.17 -3.72 21.83
CA VAL A 29 -22.16 -4.48 21.05
C VAL A 29 -23.43 -4.72 21.89
N SER A 30 -24.59 -4.81 21.25
CA SER A 30 -25.88 -5.08 21.93
C SER A 30 -26.21 -6.57 22.09
N SER A 31 -25.42 -7.48 21.52
CA SER A 31 -25.69 -8.92 21.63
C SER A 31 -25.55 -9.40 23.07
N GLU A 32 -26.54 -10.15 23.55
CA GLU A 32 -26.54 -10.79 24.88
C GLU A 32 -25.84 -12.17 24.86
N SER A 33 -25.54 -12.72 23.69
CA SER A 33 -24.83 -14.00 23.57
C SER A 33 -23.33 -13.81 23.73
N GLU A 34 -22.80 -14.18 24.90
CA GLU A 34 -21.36 -14.14 25.18
C GLU A 34 -20.56 -14.95 24.14
N THR A 35 -21.10 -16.08 23.67
CA THR A 35 -20.50 -16.92 22.63
C THR A 35 -20.42 -16.17 21.31
N ALA A 36 -21.51 -15.52 20.88
CA ALA A 36 -21.54 -14.75 19.64
C ALA A 36 -20.54 -13.58 19.70
N VAL A 37 -20.52 -12.84 20.82
CA VAL A 37 -19.59 -11.72 21.03
C VAL A 37 -18.14 -12.17 20.96
N LYS A 38 -17.80 -13.29 21.61
CA LYS A 38 -16.45 -13.86 21.54
C LYS A 38 -16.05 -14.25 20.12
N LEU A 39 -16.92 -14.94 19.39
CA LEU A 39 -16.68 -15.32 18.00
C LEU A 39 -16.50 -14.09 17.10
N TYR A 40 -17.28 -13.04 17.32
CA TYR A 40 -17.14 -11.76 16.62
C TYR A 40 -15.79 -11.07 16.89
N GLN A 41 -15.31 -11.09 18.14
CA GLN A 41 -14.00 -10.56 18.51
C GLN A 41 -12.87 -11.39 17.85
N GLU A 42 -12.95 -12.72 17.91
CA GLU A 42 -12.01 -13.61 17.23
C GLU A 42 -11.98 -13.38 15.71
N ALA A 43 -13.15 -13.16 15.10
CA ALA A 43 -13.25 -12.83 13.67
C ALA A 43 -12.60 -11.49 13.34
N THR A 44 -12.79 -10.51 14.22
CA THR A 44 -12.22 -9.17 14.13
C THR A 44 -10.69 -9.26 14.20
N ASP A 45 -10.14 -9.97 15.18
CA ASP A 45 -8.69 -10.20 15.30
C ASP A 45 -8.10 -10.97 14.11
N ALA A 46 -8.82 -11.97 13.60
CA ALA A 46 -8.40 -12.73 12.42
C ALA A 46 -8.30 -11.84 11.17
N ARG A 47 -9.25 -10.91 10.98
CA ARG A 47 -9.20 -9.91 9.90
C ARG A 47 -7.90 -9.12 9.92
N TYR A 48 -7.48 -8.74 11.12
CA TYR A 48 -6.32 -7.90 11.33
C TYR A 48 -4.99 -8.62 11.20
N ASN A 49 -4.99 -9.91 11.49
CA ASN A 49 -3.90 -10.82 11.12
C ASN A 49 -4.02 -11.33 9.68
N TYR A 50 -4.83 -10.66 8.84
CA TYR A 50 -5.10 -10.98 7.44
C TYR A 50 -5.51 -12.44 7.17
N ASN A 51 -6.05 -13.11 8.17
CA ASN A 51 -6.58 -14.47 8.07
C ASN A 51 -8.06 -14.42 7.68
N TRP A 52 -8.31 -14.19 6.39
CA TRP A 52 -9.65 -13.99 5.84
C TRP A 52 -10.56 -15.22 5.97
N ASP A 53 -10.00 -16.42 5.86
CA ASP A 53 -10.76 -17.66 5.99
C ASP A 53 -11.28 -17.83 7.42
N GLN A 54 -10.39 -17.65 8.41
CA GLN A 54 -10.77 -17.69 9.82
C GLN A 54 -11.74 -16.55 10.16
N MET A 55 -11.52 -15.34 9.63
CA MET A 55 -12.42 -14.21 9.82
C MET A 55 -13.85 -14.57 9.40
N TRP A 56 -14.05 -15.06 8.17
CA TRP A 56 -15.38 -15.41 7.67
C TRP A 56 -16.00 -16.59 8.41
N GLU A 57 -15.22 -17.62 8.73
CA GLU A 57 -15.69 -18.74 9.54
C GLU A 57 -16.24 -18.27 10.89
N ARG A 58 -15.51 -17.38 11.57
CA ARG A 58 -15.87 -16.88 12.90
C ARG A 58 -17.05 -15.91 12.86
N PHE A 59 -17.11 -15.01 11.87
CA PHE A 59 -18.28 -14.15 11.71
C PHE A 59 -19.55 -14.95 11.40
N ASN A 60 -19.47 -15.97 10.54
CA ASN A 60 -20.63 -16.81 10.23
C ASN A 60 -21.12 -17.55 11.48
N LYS A 61 -20.21 -18.12 12.29
CA LYS A 61 -20.58 -18.75 13.57
C LYS A 61 -21.19 -17.77 14.56
N ALA A 62 -20.67 -16.54 14.63
CA ALA A 62 -21.26 -15.50 15.49
C ALA A 62 -22.69 -15.16 15.06
N ILE A 63 -22.95 -15.10 13.76
CA ILE A 63 -24.27 -14.84 13.17
C ILE A 63 -25.22 -16.05 13.35
N GLU A 64 -24.71 -17.28 13.28
CA GLU A 64 -25.51 -18.48 13.55
C GLU A 64 -25.98 -18.54 15.01
N GLU A 65 -25.10 -18.16 15.94
CA GLU A 65 -25.38 -18.09 17.38
C GLU A 65 -26.33 -16.95 17.74
N ASP A 66 -26.14 -15.77 17.14
CA ASP A 66 -27.04 -14.62 17.26
C ASP A 66 -27.38 -14.05 15.87
N PRO A 67 -28.50 -14.51 15.26
CA PRO A 67 -28.94 -14.01 13.96
C PRO A 67 -29.33 -12.53 13.96
N ASP A 68 -29.51 -11.91 15.13
CA ASP A 68 -29.85 -10.50 15.30
C ASP A 68 -28.62 -9.61 15.59
N PHE A 69 -27.40 -10.19 15.51
CA PHE A 69 -26.15 -9.50 15.83
C PHE A 69 -25.77 -8.45 14.78
N PHE A 70 -26.29 -7.24 14.94
CA PHE A 70 -26.08 -6.10 14.04
C PHE A 70 -24.60 -5.86 13.67
N MET A 71 -23.69 -5.84 14.64
CA MET A 71 -22.29 -5.51 14.37
C MET A 71 -21.58 -6.56 13.51
N ALA A 72 -21.97 -7.84 13.57
CA ALA A 72 -21.40 -8.86 12.70
C ALA A 72 -21.75 -8.58 11.22
N TYR A 73 -23.01 -8.23 10.93
CA TYR A 73 -23.42 -7.82 9.58
C TYR A 73 -22.79 -6.49 9.15
N PHE A 74 -22.67 -5.52 10.08
CA PHE A 74 -21.98 -4.26 9.80
C PHE A 74 -20.53 -4.51 9.36
N ARG A 75 -19.76 -5.34 10.08
CA ARG A 75 -18.39 -5.68 9.71
C ARG A 75 -18.32 -6.35 8.34
N ALA A 76 -19.17 -7.34 8.12
CA ALA A 76 -19.23 -8.06 6.86
C ALA A 76 -19.54 -7.11 5.68
N ALA A 77 -20.46 -6.16 5.86
CA ALA A 77 -20.74 -5.12 4.89
C ALA A 77 -19.50 -4.24 4.65
N MET A 78 -18.88 -3.70 5.70
CA MET A 78 -17.71 -2.81 5.56
C MET A 78 -16.51 -3.48 4.85
N VAL A 79 -16.26 -4.78 5.11
CA VAL A 79 -15.23 -5.53 4.37
C VAL A 79 -15.56 -5.61 2.88
N ASN A 80 -16.81 -5.94 2.54
CA ASN A 80 -17.23 -6.03 1.14
C ASN A 80 -17.29 -4.67 0.44
N TRP A 81 -17.59 -3.59 1.16
CA TRP A 81 -17.47 -2.22 0.66
C TRP A 81 -16.02 -1.91 0.27
N GLY A 82 -15.06 -2.21 1.16
CA GLY A 82 -13.63 -2.02 0.88
C GLY A 82 -13.12 -2.86 -0.31
N TRP A 83 -13.70 -4.04 -0.53
CA TRP A 83 -13.41 -4.88 -1.71
C TRP A 83 -14.21 -4.50 -2.96
N GLN A 84 -15.03 -3.46 -2.89
CA GLN A 84 -15.93 -3.03 -3.97
C GLN A 84 -16.89 -4.15 -4.42
N ASN A 85 -17.18 -5.09 -3.53
CA ASN A 85 -18.05 -6.22 -3.78
C ASN A 85 -19.50 -5.85 -3.47
N LYS A 86 -20.11 -5.07 -4.37
CA LYS A 86 -21.43 -4.46 -4.18
C LYS A 86 -22.54 -5.46 -3.82
N GLN A 87 -22.52 -6.65 -4.43
CA GLN A 87 -23.54 -7.67 -4.17
C GLN A 87 -23.53 -8.07 -2.68
N TYR A 88 -22.37 -8.48 -2.17
CA TYR A 88 -22.24 -8.94 -0.79
C TYR A 88 -22.35 -7.79 0.22
N PHE A 89 -21.98 -6.57 -0.16
CA PHE A 89 -22.31 -5.38 0.62
C PHE A 89 -23.82 -5.23 0.79
N ASP A 90 -24.59 -5.28 -0.31
CA ASP A 90 -26.05 -5.09 -0.31
C ASP A 90 -26.77 -6.20 0.48
N GLU A 91 -26.29 -7.43 0.41
CA GLU A 91 -26.79 -8.56 1.20
C GLU A 91 -26.60 -8.33 2.70
N ASN A 92 -25.39 -7.96 3.13
CA ASN A 92 -25.10 -7.72 4.55
C ASN A 92 -25.75 -6.43 5.07
N TYR A 93 -25.86 -5.40 4.24
CA TYR A 93 -26.65 -4.20 4.52
C TYR A 93 -28.09 -4.57 4.85
N SER A 94 -28.73 -5.39 4.00
CA SER A 94 -30.13 -5.77 4.17
C SER A 94 -30.35 -6.57 5.46
N LYS A 95 -29.41 -7.48 5.78
CA LYS A 95 -29.42 -8.23 7.05
C LYS A 95 -29.23 -7.31 8.27
N ALA A 96 -28.28 -6.37 8.21
CA ALA A 96 -28.06 -5.39 9.27
C ALA A 96 -29.29 -4.49 9.52
N MET A 97 -30.02 -4.11 8.47
CA MET A 97 -31.25 -3.33 8.60
C MET A 97 -32.44 -4.15 9.12
N ALA A 98 -32.41 -5.48 8.93
CA ALA A 98 -33.44 -6.38 9.42
C ALA A 98 -33.30 -6.72 10.92
N CYS A 99 -32.16 -6.37 11.54
CA CYS A 99 -31.94 -6.60 12.96
C CYS A 99 -32.98 -5.85 13.82
N LYS A 100 -33.62 -6.57 14.75
CA LYS A 100 -34.72 -6.10 15.59
C LYS A 100 -34.28 -5.62 16.97
N GLY A 101 -33.10 -6.05 17.42
CA GLY A 101 -32.51 -5.72 18.70
C GLY A 101 -32.32 -4.21 18.88
N GLU A 102 -32.41 -3.77 20.13
CA GLU A 102 -32.17 -2.37 20.45
C GLU A 102 -30.67 -2.06 20.33
N LEU A 103 -30.33 -1.23 19.34
CA LEU A 103 -28.95 -0.82 19.11
C LEU A 103 -28.46 0.16 20.18
N ASN A 104 -27.23 -0.05 20.63
CA ASN A 104 -26.54 0.89 21.48
C ASN A 104 -26.12 2.16 20.70
N LYS A 105 -25.50 3.14 21.40
CA LYS A 105 -25.13 4.43 20.81
C LYS A 105 -24.18 4.29 19.60
N THR A 106 -23.14 3.46 19.71
CA THR A 106 -22.15 3.27 18.64
C THR A 106 -22.73 2.50 17.46
N GLU A 107 -23.55 1.50 17.73
CA GLU A 107 -24.25 0.73 16.68
C GLU A 107 -25.23 1.59 15.87
N LYS A 108 -25.92 2.55 16.53
CA LYS A 108 -26.76 3.53 15.83
C LYS A 108 -25.95 4.37 14.83
N ILE A 109 -24.73 4.77 15.19
CA ILE A 109 -23.82 5.48 14.28
C ILE A 109 -23.36 4.56 13.14
N CYS A 110 -22.98 3.32 13.44
CA CYS A 110 -22.64 2.30 12.43
C CYS A 110 -23.80 2.05 11.45
N ARG A 111 -25.05 2.06 11.92
CA ARG A 111 -26.24 1.96 11.05
C ARG A 111 -26.35 3.15 10.10
N GLN A 112 -26.10 4.37 10.58
CA GLN A 112 -26.09 5.57 9.74
C GLN A 112 -24.97 5.53 8.70
N ILE A 113 -23.79 5.03 9.05
CA ILE A 113 -22.69 4.81 8.11
C ILE A 113 -23.14 3.90 6.96
N LEU A 114 -23.77 2.76 7.27
CA LEU A 114 -24.28 1.84 6.24
C LEU A 114 -25.32 2.49 5.33
N MET A 115 -26.25 3.26 5.91
CA MET A 115 -27.27 3.97 5.13
C MET A 115 -26.64 5.00 4.19
N ALA A 116 -25.67 5.78 4.68
CA ALA A 116 -24.94 6.75 3.86
C ALA A 116 -24.19 6.09 2.71
N LEU A 117 -23.48 4.98 2.96
CA LEU A 117 -22.78 4.21 1.92
C LEU A 117 -23.73 3.56 0.91
N LYS A 118 -24.92 3.14 1.35
CA LYS A 118 -25.92 2.58 0.47
C LYS A 118 -26.49 3.61 -0.50
N GLU A 119 -26.67 4.84 -0.04
CA GLU A 119 -27.15 5.96 -0.85
C GLU A 119 -26.05 6.50 -1.77
N ASN A 120 -24.84 6.70 -1.23
CA ASN A 120 -23.67 7.17 -1.94
C ASN A 120 -22.43 6.38 -1.49
N PRO A 121 -21.92 5.44 -2.31
CA PRO A 121 -20.73 4.66 -2.00
C PRO A 121 -19.47 5.52 -1.75
N ASP A 122 -19.44 6.73 -2.30
CA ASP A 122 -18.34 7.70 -2.20
C ASP A 122 -18.61 8.78 -1.13
N ALA A 123 -19.57 8.54 -0.23
CA ALA A 123 -19.88 9.48 0.85
C ALA A 123 -18.63 9.76 1.70
N GLY A 124 -18.38 11.04 2.01
CA GLY A 124 -17.39 11.41 3.01
C GLY A 124 -17.90 11.06 4.42
N LEU A 125 -17.26 10.10 5.08
CA LEU A 125 -17.74 9.53 6.36
C LEU A 125 -16.98 10.03 7.60
N CYS A 126 -16.05 10.96 7.44
CA CYS A 126 -15.20 11.43 8.54
C CYS A 126 -16.01 11.96 9.74
N SER A 127 -17.17 12.59 9.50
CA SER A 127 -18.05 13.07 10.57
C SER A 127 -18.63 11.94 11.43
N PHE A 128 -18.97 10.78 10.84
CA PHE A 128 -19.40 9.61 11.59
C PHE A 128 -18.24 9.00 12.39
N GLY A 129 -17.03 9.01 11.83
CA GLY A 129 -15.82 8.62 12.54
C GLY A 129 -15.60 9.44 13.81
N LYS A 130 -15.69 10.77 13.71
CA LYS A 130 -15.60 11.69 14.86
C LYS A 130 -16.70 11.40 15.89
N GLN A 131 -17.93 11.15 15.45
CA GLN A 131 -19.04 10.75 16.34
C GLN A 131 -18.80 9.42 17.05
N LEU A 132 -18.18 8.43 16.40
CA LEU A 132 -17.82 7.16 17.03
C LEU A 132 -16.81 7.38 18.17
N ALA A 133 -15.77 8.17 17.92
CA ALA A 133 -14.77 8.51 18.93
C ALA A 133 -15.38 9.30 20.11
N GLU A 134 -16.30 10.21 19.86
CA GLU A 134 -17.04 10.92 20.92
C GLU A 134 -17.99 9.99 21.69
N ALA A 135 -18.57 8.98 21.03
CA ALA A 135 -19.44 8.01 21.66
C ALA A 135 -18.69 6.99 22.53
N ALA A 136 -17.42 6.74 22.22
CA ALA A 136 -16.58 5.76 22.89
C ALA A 136 -15.11 6.24 23.01
N PRO A 137 -14.83 7.28 23.83
CA PRO A 137 -13.55 8.00 23.83
C PRO A 137 -12.36 7.25 24.44
N GLU A 138 -12.61 6.12 25.11
CA GLU A 138 -11.57 5.24 25.65
C GLU A 138 -11.54 3.89 24.91
N VAL A 139 -12.23 3.80 23.77
CA VAL A 139 -12.27 2.60 22.93
C VAL A 139 -11.36 2.81 21.73
N LEU A 140 -10.32 2.00 21.65
CA LEU A 140 -9.33 2.09 20.57
C LEU A 140 -9.99 1.98 19.19
N GLU A 141 -10.88 1.03 19.03
CA GLU A 141 -11.53 0.78 17.75
C GLU A 141 -12.37 1.97 17.25
N ALA A 142 -12.87 2.83 18.15
CA ALA A 142 -13.55 4.06 17.76
C ALA A 142 -12.62 5.00 16.99
N TYR A 143 -11.38 5.13 17.46
CA TYR A 143 -10.34 5.92 16.79
C TYR A 143 -9.78 5.23 15.54
N PHE A 144 -9.71 3.90 15.51
CA PHE A 144 -9.43 3.14 14.28
C PHE A 144 -10.47 3.45 13.19
N TRP A 145 -11.76 3.41 13.53
CA TRP A 145 -12.84 3.75 12.59
C TRP A 145 -12.78 5.21 12.19
N GLN A 146 -12.54 6.13 13.13
CA GLN A 146 -12.35 7.53 12.80
C GLN A 146 -11.23 7.72 11.79
N GLY A 147 -10.06 7.12 12.03
CA GLY A 147 -8.91 7.19 11.14
C GLY A 147 -9.25 6.70 9.73
N GLY A 148 -9.87 5.53 9.62
CA GLY A 148 -10.24 4.94 8.33
C GLY A 148 -11.24 5.79 7.54
N LEU A 149 -12.28 6.27 8.21
CA LEU A 149 -13.35 7.07 7.59
C LEU A 149 -12.90 8.49 7.22
N CYS A 150 -11.96 9.07 7.97
CA CYS A 150 -11.35 10.34 7.60
C CYS A 150 -10.34 10.20 6.47
N ASN A 151 -9.55 9.13 6.45
CA ASN A 151 -8.63 8.84 5.35
C ASN A 151 -9.39 8.66 4.03
N SER A 152 -10.48 7.89 4.03
CA SER A 152 -11.31 7.70 2.83
C SER A 152 -12.00 8.99 2.36
N ALA A 153 -12.24 9.94 3.28
CA ALA A 153 -12.81 11.25 2.96
C ALA A 153 -11.75 12.28 2.55
N GLY A 154 -10.45 11.94 2.57
CA GLY A 154 -9.35 12.84 2.26
C GLY A 154 -8.97 13.82 3.39
N ASP A 155 -9.58 13.72 4.58
CA ASP A 155 -9.19 14.49 5.77
C ASP A 155 -8.03 13.77 6.47
N LEU A 156 -6.84 13.87 5.85
CA LEU A 156 -5.65 13.11 6.23
C LEU A 156 -5.11 13.52 7.60
N GLU A 157 -5.18 14.81 7.95
CA GLU A 157 -4.80 15.31 9.27
C GLU A 157 -5.68 14.71 10.37
N ALA A 158 -7.00 14.67 10.18
CA ALA A 158 -7.89 14.03 11.14
C ALA A 158 -7.68 12.51 11.21
N ALA A 159 -7.33 11.88 10.10
CA ALA A 159 -7.03 10.45 10.07
C ALA A 159 -5.78 10.12 10.88
N ILE A 160 -4.70 10.86 10.66
CA ILE A 160 -3.43 10.74 11.41
C ILE A 160 -3.69 10.95 12.90
N ALA A 161 -4.36 12.05 13.29
CA ALA A 161 -4.64 12.34 14.70
C ALA A 161 -5.46 11.23 15.39
N ALA A 162 -6.41 10.62 14.67
CA ALA A 162 -7.19 9.51 15.19
C ALA A 162 -6.32 8.25 15.37
N TYR A 163 -5.49 7.90 14.39
CA TYR A 163 -4.59 6.75 14.52
C TYR A 163 -3.51 6.95 15.59
N GLU A 164 -2.98 8.16 15.76
CA GLU A 164 -2.05 8.50 16.87
C GLU A 164 -2.75 8.36 18.23
N LYS A 165 -4.03 8.74 18.32
CA LYS A 165 -4.84 8.50 19.52
C LYS A 165 -5.05 7.00 19.76
N ALA A 166 -5.32 6.21 18.73
CA ALA A 166 -5.41 4.76 18.83
C ALA A 166 -4.07 4.13 19.30
N GLU A 167 -2.93 4.57 18.75
CA GLU A 167 -1.59 4.17 19.20
C GLU A 167 -1.36 4.49 20.67
N SER A 168 -1.79 5.67 21.13
CA SER A 168 -1.65 6.07 22.55
C SER A 168 -2.49 5.21 23.51
N LEU A 169 -3.60 4.65 23.03
CA LEU A 169 -4.44 3.74 23.80
C LEU A 169 -3.83 2.35 23.86
N ASN A 170 -3.34 1.81 22.74
CA ASN A 170 -2.59 0.57 22.69
C ASN A 170 -1.48 0.61 21.62
N PRO A 171 -0.21 0.78 22.01
CA PRO A 171 0.91 0.82 21.07
C PRO A 171 1.19 -0.52 20.38
N GLU A 172 0.72 -1.63 20.96
CA GLU A 172 0.95 -3.00 20.50
C GLU A 172 -0.27 -3.60 19.79
N LEU A 173 -1.39 -2.87 19.69
CA LEU A 173 -2.53 -3.39 18.94
C LEU A 173 -2.24 -3.34 17.44
N TRP A 174 -2.62 -4.44 16.79
CA TRP A 174 -2.30 -4.81 15.43
C TRP A 174 -2.49 -3.68 14.40
N GLY A 175 -1.61 -3.64 13.41
CA GLY A 175 -1.77 -2.84 12.19
C GLY A 175 -1.78 -1.32 12.32
N ILE A 176 -1.82 -0.71 13.52
CA ILE A 176 -1.89 0.76 13.70
C ILE A 176 -0.70 1.45 13.02
N GLN A 177 0.50 0.91 13.16
CA GLN A 177 1.69 1.44 12.48
C GLN A 177 1.58 1.37 10.96
N GLY A 178 0.94 0.33 10.41
CA GLY A 178 0.65 0.24 8.98
C GLY A 178 -0.36 1.30 8.52
N LEU A 179 -1.39 1.57 9.32
CA LEU A 179 -2.38 2.61 9.03
C LEU A 179 -1.78 4.01 9.10
N LEU A 180 -0.99 4.29 10.14
CA LEU A 180 -0.22 5.54 10.27
C LEU A 180 0.72 5.71 9.08
N GLY A 181 1.45 4.66 8.71
CA GLY A 181 2.33 4.68 7.54
C GLY A 181 1.59 5.04 6.25
N SER A 182 0.42 4.43 6.03
CA SER A 182 -0.43 4.76 4.87
C SER A 182 -0.92 6.20 4.93
N ALA A 183 -1.45 6.64 6.07
CA ALA A 183 -1.99 8.00 6.21
C ALA A 183 -0.88 9.07 6.05
N TYR A 184 0.31 8.84 6.60
CA TYR A 184 1.47 9.72 6.37
C TYR A 184 1.90 9.73 4.90
N LYS A 185 1.90 8.58 4.22
CA LYS A 185 2.23 8.50 2.79
C LYS A 185 1.22 9.28 1.95
N ASP A 186 -0.07 9.09 2.20
CA ASP A 186 -1.15 9.79 1.50
C ASP A 186 -1.07 11.31 1.77
N ALA A 187 -0.59 11.71 2.96
CA ALA A 187 -0.32 13.11 3.33
C ALA A 187 1.02 13.64 2.83
N ASN A 188 1.74 12.90 1.97
CA ASN A 188 3.05 13.21 1.43
C ASN A 188 4.15 13.42 2.51
N GLN A 189 3.98 12.85 3.71
CA GLN A 189 4.94 12.85 4.82
C GLN A 189 5.80 11.57 4.77
N MET A 190 6.59 11.43 3.71
CA MET A 190 7.30 10.19 3.36
C MET A 190 8.25 9.68 4.46
N ASP A 191 8.97 10.58 5.16
CA ASP A 191 9.89 10.20 6.24
C ASP A 191 9.15 9.55 7.43
N LYS A 192 7.97 10.09 7.80
CA LYS A 192 7.15 9.54 8.87
C LYS A 192 6.52 8.21 8.44
N ALA A 193 6.11 8.12 7.19
CA ALA A 193 5.60 6.88 6.62
C ALA A 193 6.65 5.76 6.70
N GLU A 194 7.92 6.06 6.38
CA GLU A 194 9.03 5.09 6.45
C GLU A 194 9.23 4.59 7.88
N VAL A 195 9.28 5.49 8.87
CA VAL A 195 9.41 5.13 10.29
C VAL A 195 8.24 4.27 10.77
N ALA A 196 7.02 4.61 10.38
CA ALA A 196 5.83 3.84 10.77
C ALA A 196 5.82 2.44 10.14
N PHE A 197 6.15 2.30 8.85
CA PHE A 197 6.26 0.99 8.23
C PHE A 197 7.40 0.14 8.82
N ASP A 198 8.51 0.75 9.21
CA ASP A 198 9.60 0.05 9.90
C ASP A 198 9.18 -0.49 11.26
N LYS A 199 8.45 0.30 12.06
CA LYS A 199 7.84 -0.19 13.30
C LYS A 199 6.86 -1.33 13.04
N ASN A 200 6.04 -1.23 11.98
CA ASN A 200 5.09 -2.28 11.61
C ASN A 200 5.80 -3.60 11.26
N ILE A 201 6.92 -3.55 10.53
CA ILE A 201 7.75 -4.72 10.24
C ILE A 201 8.37 -5.29 11.52
N GLN A 202 8.82 -4.45 12.46
CA GLN A 202 9.37 -4.92 13.74
C GLN A 202 8.31 -5.64 14.59
N GLN A 203 7.07 -5.16 14.57
CA GLN A 203 5.95 -5.79 15.29
C GLN A 203 5.48 -7.09 14.61
N TYR A 204 5.50 -7.15 13.28
CA TYR A 204 4.97 -8.27 12.50
C TYR A 204 5.99 -8.78 11.45
N PRO A 205 7.16 -9.31 11.89
CA PRO A 205 8.26 -9.65 10.99
C PRO A 205 7.96 -10.81 10.03
N ASP A 206 7.01 -11.67 10.39
CA ASP A 206 6.59 -12.83 9.61
C ASP A 206 5.33 -12.58 8.79
N HIS A 207 4.82 -11.34 8.79
CA HIS A 207 3.61 -10.99 8.07
C HIS A 207 3.93 -10.36 6.70
N PRO A 208 3.29 -10.76 5.59
CA PRO A 208 3.62 -10.24 4.25
C PRO A 208 3.20 -8.78 4.03
N GLY A 209 2.12 -8.32 4.68
CA GLY A 209 1.52 -6.99 4.51
C GLY A 209 2.48 -5.82 4.78
N PRO A 210 3.15 -5.74 5.94
CA PRO A 210 4.09 -4.66 6.26
C PRO A 210 5.20 -4.47 5.20
N TYR A 211 5.77 -5.55 4.67
CA TYR A 211 6.77 -5.47 3.61
C TYR A 211 6.17 -4.97 2.29
N PHE A 212 4.95 -5.38 1.95
CA PHE A 212 4.27 -4.87 0.75
C PHE A 212 4.07 -3.36 0.82
N GLU A 213 3.61 -2.84 1.96
CA GLU A 213 3.38 -1.40 2.13
C GLU A 213 4.68 -0.59 2.14
N LYS A 214 5.74 -1.09 2.80
CA LYS A 214 7.06 -0.48 2.69
C LYS A 214 7.56 -0.48 1.24
N GLY A 215 7.34 -1.57 0.50
CA GLY A 215 7.67 -1.66 -0.92
C GLY A 215 6.96 -0.58 -1.76
N ASN A 216 5.68 -0.32 -1.50
CA ASN A 216 4.93 0.74 -2.17
C ASN A 216 5.53 2.13 -1.86
N LEU A 217 5.82 2.43 -0.60
CA LEU A 217 6.48 3.69 -0.22
C LEU A 217 7.84 3.87 -0.92
N LEU A 218 8.66 2.82 -0.95
CA LEU A 218 9.97 2.84 -1.60
C LEU A 218 9.85 3.06 -3.11
N MET A 219 8.83 2.50 -3.75
CA MET A 219 8.53 2.74 -5.16
C MET A 219 8.12 4.20 -5.40
N ASP A 220 7.24 4.75 -4.55
CA ASP A 220 6.77 6.14 -4.66
C ASP A 220 7.90 7.15 -4.43
N THR A 221 8.94 6.76 -3.68
CA THR A 221 10.16 7.54 -3.43
C THR A 221 11.34 7.19 -4.38
N GLY A 222 11.10 6.38 -5.41
CA GLY A 222 12.11 6.04 -6.44
C GLY A 222 13.19 5.04 -6.01
N LYS A 223 13.13 4.50 -4.79
CA LYS A 223 14.08 3.50 -4.24
C LYS A 223 13.76 2.08 -4.76
N TYR A 224 13.76 1.88 -6.09
CA TYR A 224 13.26 0.65 -6.73
C TYR A 224 13.97 -0.65 -6.30
N ALA A 225 15.28 -0.61 -6.07
CA ALA A 225 16.04 -1.79 -5.64
C ALA A 225 15.67 -2.24 -4.23
N GLU A 226 15.36 -1.30 -3.34
CA GLU A 226 14.88 -1.60 -1.99
C GLU A 226 13.42 -2.05 -2.03
N ALA A 227 12.59 -1.41 -2.86
CA ALA A 227 11.21 -1.81 -3.10
C ALA A 227 11.11 -3.26 -3.57
N GLU A 228 11.96 -3.67 -4.53
CA GLU A 228 12.03 -5.06 -5.00
C GLU A 228 12.30 -6.04 -3.85
N LYS A 229 13.28 -5.74 -2.98
CA LYS A 229 13.59 -6.60 -1.82
C LYS A 229 12.39 -6.74 -0.90
N MET A 230 11.67 -5.66 -0.64
CA MET A 230 10.47 -5.68 0.21
C MET A 230 9.35 -6.49 -0.44
N PHE A 231 9.06 -6.31 -1.73
CA PHE A 231 8.05 -7.10 -2.44
C PHE A 231 8.41 -8.58 -2.51
N ARG A 232 9.69 -8.93 -2.72
CA ARG A 232 10.16 -10.32 -2.68
C ARG A 232 9.98 -10.94 -1.30
N LYS A 233 10.32 -10.21 -0.23
CA LYS A 233 10.12 -10.69 1.15
C LYS A 233 8.63 -10.90 1.45
N SER A 234 7.77 -9.98 1.03
CA SER A 234 6.31 -10.12 1.13
C SER A 234 5.81 -11.37 0.41
N PHE A 235 6.28 -11.62 -0.82
CA PHE A 235 5.91 -12.81 -1.59
C PHE A 235 6.44 -14.12 -0.96
N GLN A 236 7.65 -14.13 -0.38
CA GLN A 236 8.20 -15.30 0.32
C GLN A 236 7.38 -15.68 1.57
N LEU A 237 6.87 -14.68 2.30
CA LEU A 237 6.07 -14.91 3.50
C LEU A 237 4.66 -15.41 3.19
N ALA A 238 4.15 -15.16 1.98
CA ALA A 238 2.88 -15.68 1.50
C ALA A 238 3.00 -16.07 0.02
N GLU A 239 3.54 -17.27 -0.22
CA GLU A 239 3.67 -17.86 -1.55
C GLU A 239 2.28 -17.97 -2.20
N GLY A 240 1.97 -17.05 -3.11
CA GLY A 240 0.63 -16.89 -3.68
C GLY A 240 0.08 -15.47 -3.65
N PHE A 241 0.72 -14.53 -2.93
CA PHE A 241 0.37 -13.12 -2.96
C PHE A 241 0.80 -12.47 -4.29
N ARG A 242 0.01 -12.71 -5.34
CA ARG A 242 0.25 -12.26 -6.72
C ARG A 242 0.52 -10.76 -6.85
N PRO A 243 -0.10 -9.84 -6.08
CA PRO A 243 0.25 -8.43 -6.10
C PRO A 243 1.72 -8.17 -5.76
N ALA A 244 2.26 -8.77 -4.70
CA ALA A 244 3.67 -8.61 -4.32
C ALA A 244 4.61 -9.16 -5.40
N GLN A 245 4.31 -10.35 -5.95
CA GLN A 245 5.10 -10.90 -7.05
C GLN A 245 5.15 -9.94 -8.25
N ARG A 246 3.98 -9.45 -8.71
CA ARG A 246 3.91 -8.53 -9.86
C ARG A 246 4.66 -7.23 -9.60
N ARG A 247 4.58 -6.69 -8.38
CA ARG A 247 5.34 -5.49 -7.99
C ARG A 247 6.85 -5.76 -7.99
N ALA A 248 7.30 -6.91 -7.48
CA ALA A 248 8.72 -7.28 -7.53
C ALA A 248 9.23 -7.38 -8.98
N GLU A 249 8.49 -8.05 -9.87
CA GLU A 249 8.87 -8.17 -11.29
C GLU A 249 8.91 -6.81 -12.00
N LEU A 250 7.94 -5.93 -11.69
CA LEU A 250 7.97 -4.55 -12.18
C LEU A 250 9.21 -3.79 -11.69
N MET A 251 9.56 -3.88 -10.40
CA MET A 251 10.71 -3.17 -9.84
C MET A 251 12.03 -3.66 -10.45
N ALA A 252 12.17 -4.96 -10.71
CA ALA A 252 13.33 -5.52 -11.39
C ALA A 252 13.44 -4.99 -12.84
N ALA A 253 12.31 -4.96 -13.56
CA ALA A 253 12.27 -4.41 -14.92
C ALA A 253 12.55 -2.89 -14.96
N MET A 254 12.04 -2.14 -13.98
CA MET A 254 12.28 -0.71 -13.83
C MET A 254 13.76 -0.39 -13.59
N GLN A 255 14.48 -1.23 -12.83
CA GLN A 255 15.92 -1.07 -12.65
C GLN A 255 16.68 -1.27 -13.96
N VAL A 256 16.28 -2.22 -14.81
CA VAL A 256 16.89 -2.41 -16.14
C VAL A 256 16.65 -1.18 -17.02
N ALA A 257 15.42 -0.65 -17.05
CA ALA A 257 15.10 0.56 -17.81
C ALA A 257 15.89 1.78 -17.32
N ALA A 258 16.02 1.94 -15.99
CA ALA A 258 16.80 3.03 -15.40
C ALA A 258 18.30 2.91 -15.76
N ARG A 259 18.89 1.71 -15.62
CA ARG A 259 20.27 1.43 -16.02
C ARG A 259 20.49 1.67 -17.51
N GLU A 260 19.55 1.27 -18.36
CA GLU A 260 19.62 1.52 -19.80
C GLU A 260 19.73 3.02 -20.08
N THR A 261 18.82 3.82 -19.54
CA THR A 261 18.85 5.29 -19.73
C THR A 261 20.13 5.92 -19.18
N GLU A 262 20.54 5.54 -17.97
CA GLU A 262 21.75 6.09 -17.33
C GLU A 262 23.00 5.81 -18.16
N ASN A 263 23.17 4.58 -18.65
CA ASN A 263 24.31 4.21 -19.47
C ASN A 263 24.25 4.84 -20.87
N PHE A 264 23.05 5.07 -21.41
CA PHE A 264 22.89 5.82 -22.65
C PHE A 264 23.38 7.27 -22.50
N PHE A 265 23.04 7.93 -21.39
CA PHE A 265 23.48 9.31 -21.12
C PHE A 265 24.95 9.39 -20.77
N ARG A 266 25.51 8.40 -20.09
CA ARG A 266 26.96 8.31 -19.81
C ARG A 266 27.82 7.97 -21.03
N ARG A 267 27.21 7.59 -22.15
CA ARG A 267 27.91 7.04 -23.33
C ARG A 267 28.66 5.73 -23.04
N ASP A 268 28.21 4.97 -22.05
CA ASP A 268 28.75 3.64 -21.75
C ASP A 268 28.04 2.60 -22.61
N TYR A 269 28.61 2.33 -23.79
CA TYR A 269 28.01 1.40 -24.75
C TYR A 269 27.89 -0.02 -24.18
N ASP A 270 28.90 -0.53 -23.48
CA ASP A 270 28.92 -1.93 -23.05
C ASP A 270 27.88 -2.16 -21.93
N ALA A 271 27.77 -1.22 -20.98
CA ALA A 271 26.76 -1.29 -19.93
C ALA A 271 25.34 -1.06 -20.47
N TRP A 272 25.17 -0.14 -21.43
CA TRP A 272 23.90 0.05 -22.14
C TRP A 272 23.49 -1.22 -22.90
N ALA A 273 24.42 -1.81 -23.66
CA ALA A 273 24.21 -3.00 -24.46
C ALA A 273 23.84 -4.24 -23.62
N ALA A 274 24.34 -4.32 -22.39
CA ALA A 274 24.00 -5.39 -21.46
C ALA A 274 22.51 -5.38 -21.04
N CYS A 275 21.81 -4.25 -21.19
CA CYS A 275 20.39 -4.13 -20.85
C CYS A 275 19.46 -4.73 -21.91
N TYR A 276 19.97 -5.08 -23.10
CA TYR A 276 19.16 -5.53 -24.24
C TYR A 276 19.31 -7.02 -24.52
N THR A 277 18.22 -7.62 -25.02
CA THR A 277 18.30 -8.91 -25.68
C THR A 277 19.13 -8.79 -26.96
N LYS A 278 19.92 -9.81 -27.30
CA LYS A 278 20.81 -9.79 -28.48
C LYS A 278 20.25 -10.62 -29.62
N ASN A 279 19.02 -10.33 -30.04
CA ASN A 279 18.28 -11.12 -31.03
C ASN A 279 17.65 -10.24 -32.14
N ARG A 280 16.97 -10.89 -33.11
CA ARG A 280 16.33 -10.22 -34.27
C ARG A 280 15.01 -9.50 -33.94
N VAL A 281 14.47 -9.68 -32.74
CA VAL A 281 13.17 -9.15 -32.31
C VAL A 281 13.32 -7.82 -31.55
N VAL A 282 14.56 -7.38 -31.29
CA VAL A 282 14.83 -6.09 -30.64
C VAL A 282 14.33 -4.95 -31.49
N TYR A 283 13.62 -4.02 -30.87
CA TYR A 283 13.12 -2.82 -31.52
C TYR A 283 13.47 -1.58 -30.71
N PHE A 284 13.96 -0.56 -31.38
CA PHE A 284 14.26 0.75 -30.80
C PHE A 284 13.66 1.80 -31.71
N ALA A 285 12.87 2.71 -31.15
CA ALA A 285 12.45 3.90 -31.85
C ALA A 285 12.44 5.12 -30.94
N TYR A 286 12.84 6.24 -31.52
CA TYR A 286 12.73 7.56 -30.91
C TYR A 286 12.15 8.51 -31.94
N THR A 287 11.17 9.32 -31.54
CA THR A 287 10.58 10.34 -32.40
C THR A 287 10.39 11.63 -31.63
N ASP A 288 10.82 12.73 -32.22
CA ASP A 288 10.44 14.09 -31.82
C ASP A 288 9.92 14.87 -33.05
N LYS A 289 9.68 16.18 -32.91
CA LYS A 289 9.18 17.03 -34.01
C LYS A 289 10.11 17.10 -35.22
N ASN A 290 11.41 16.89 -35.03
CA ASN A 290 12.45 17.15 -36.02
C ASN A 290 13.09 15.85 -36.52
N ASN A 291 13.08 14.79 -35.72
CA ASN A 291 13.86 13.58 -35.95
C ASN A 291 13.05 12.31 -35.66
N THR A 292 13.35 11.26 -36.42
CA THR A 292 12.89 9.90 -36.12
C THR A 292 14.04 8.94 -36.33
N TRP A 293 14.31 8.12 -35.32
CA TRP A 293 15.27 7.01 -35.38
C TRP A 293 14.52 5.72 -35.16
N GLN A 294 14.82 4.71 -35.98
CA GLN A 294 14.24 3.39 -35.86
C GLN A 294 15.30 2.36 -36.20
N TYR A 295 15.45 1.36 -35.34
CA TYR A 295 16.33 0.22 -35.57
C TYR A 295 15.57 -1.08 -35.34
N ARG A 296 15.80 -2.07 -36.20
CA ARG A 296 15.18 -3.40 -36.10
C ARG A 296 16.26 -4.47 -36.03
N GLY A 297 16.29 -5.16 -34.90
CA GLY A 297 17.26 -6.20 -34.60
C GLY A 297 18.54 -5.65 -33.98
N TRP A 298 19.20 -6.50 -33.20
CA TRP A 298 20.36 -6.15 -32.40
C TRP A 298 21.54 -5.59 -33.21
N GLU A 299 21.85 -6.18 -34.37
CA GLU A 299 23.02 -5.78 -35.17
C GLU A 299 22.90 -4.32 -35.67
N GLU A 300 21.72 -3.95 -36.18
CA GLU A 300 21.44 -2.61 -36.68
C GLU A 300 21.48 -1.59 -35.53
N LEU A 301 20.76 -1.88 -34.45
CA LEU A 301 20.71 -1.04 -33.25
C LEU A 301 22.11 -0.82 -32.66
N SER A 302 22.84 -1.90 -32.44
CA SER A 302 24.19 -1.89 -31.88
C SER A 302 25.14 -1.03 -32.70
N LYS A 303 25.11 -1.15 -34.03
CA LYS A 303 25.92 -0.33 -34.93
C LYS A 303 25.53 1.14 -34.83
N GLY A 304 24.23 1.44 -34.89
CA GLY A 304 23.72 2.81 -34.84
C GLY A 304 24.09 3.54 -33.56
N VAL A 305 23.90 2.91 -32.39
CA VAL A 305 24.26 3.52 -31.10
C VAL A 305 25.77 3.70 -30.93
N LYS A 306 26.60 2.75 -31.39
CA LYS A 306 28.07 2.93 -31.39
C LYS A 306 28.52 4.13 -32.21
N GLU A 307 27.90 4.33 -33.37
CA GLU A 307 28.18 5.47 -34.25
C GLU A 307 27.74 6.78 -33.59
N MET A 308 26.52 6.80 -33.04
CA MET A 308 25.99 7.94 -32.29
C MET A 308 26.90 8.36 -31.11
N PHE A 309 27.38 7.40 -30.32
CA PHE A 309 28.28 7.69 -29.19
C PHE A 309 29.66 8.12 -29.67
N ARG A 310 30.14 7.65 -30.83
CA ARG A 310 31.39 8.13 -31.41
C ARG A 310 31.28 9.58 -31.88
N GLU A 311 30.15 9.95 -32.48
CA GLU A 311 29.89 11.32 -32.96
C GLU A 311 29.61 12.28 -31.80
N ASN A 312 29.03 11.80 -30.71
CA ASN A 312 28.66 12.58 -29.52
C ASN A 312 29.21 11.92 -28.25
N PRO A 313 30.53 11.99 -28.01
CA PRO A 313 31.22 11.22 -26.98
C PRO A 313 30.99 11.76 -25.56
N ASP A 314 30.57 13.02 -25.43
CA ASP A 314 30.38 13.63 -24.13
C ASP A 314 29.06 13.16 -23.47
N PRO A 315 29.08 12.89 -22.15
CA PRO A 315 27.88 12.54 -21.40
C PRO A 315 26.79 13.62 -21.48
N ILE A 316 25.52 13.18 -21.47
CA ILE A 316 24.38 14.07 -21.27
C ILE A 316 24.20 14.30 -19.78
N GLU A 317 24.30 15.55 -19.35
CA GLU A 317 24.02 15.96 -17.98
C GLU A 317 22.54 16.31 -17.79
N GLY A 318 22.00 16.01 -16.61
CA GLY A 318 20.63 16.34 -16.25
C GLY A 318 20.07 15.37 -15.21
N GLU A 319 19.28 15.89 -14.28
CA GLU A 319 18.48 15.04 -13.41
C GLU A 319 17.38 14.37 -14.23
N VAL A 320 17.26 13.05 -14.07
CA VAL A 320 16.24 12.26 -14.76
C VAL A 320 15.10 11.99 -13.79
N THR A 321 13.98 12.65 -14.00
CA THR A 321 12.75 12.40 -13.24
C THR A 321 11.80 11.55 -14.06
N ARG A 322 10.99 10.72 -13.38
CA ARG A 322 10.02 9.84 -14.05
C ARG A 322 8.68 9.87 -13.32
N SER A 323 7.59 9.87 -14.08
CA SER A 323 6.23 9.94 -13.55
C SER A 323 5.25 9.16 -14.44
N ASN A 324 3.97 9.12 -14.03
CA ASN A 324 2.86 8.57 -14.84
C ASN A 324 3.07 7.11 -15.29
N PHE A 325 3.60 6.28 -14.39
CA PHE A 325 3.86 4.87 -14.66
C PHE A 325 2.58 4.08 -14.93
N LEU A 326 2.52 3.39 -16.07
CA LEU A 326 1.54 2.34 -16.36
C LEU A 326 2.28 1.06 -16.72
N PHE A 327 1.83 -0.07 -16.21
CA PHE A 327 2.53 -1.33 -16.46
C PHE A 327 1.61 -2.53 -16.58
N GLY A 328 2.10 -3.54 -17.29
CA GLY A 328 1.52 -4.87 -17.38
C GLY A 328 2.59 -5.92 -17.14
N VAL A 329 2.31 -6.88 -16.28
CA VAL A 329 3.20 -8.02 -15.98
C VAL A 329 2.49 -9.31 -16.37
N SER A 330 3.12 -10.11 -17.22
CA SER A 330 2.67 -11.45 -17.62
C SER A 330 3.89 -12.37 -17.60
N ASP A 331 3.91 -13.36 -16.71
CA ASP A 331 4.97 -14.36 -16.50
C ASP A 331 6.40 -13.85 -16.79
N ASN A 332 6.84 -13.92 -18.05
CA ASN A 332 8.20 -13.56 -18.47
C ASN A 332 8.32 -12.20 -19.18
N VAL A 333 7.26 -11.39 -19.21
CA VAL A 333 7.17 -10.13 -19.94
C VAL A 333 6.67 -9.02 -19.03
N VAL A 334 7.40 -7.90 -19.04
CA VAL A 334 6.97 -6.64 -18.42
C VAL A 334 6.86 -5.59 -19.51
N ARG A 335 5.70 -4.97 -19.60
CA ARG A 335 5.49 -3.72 -20.35
C ARG A 335 5.38 -2.60 -19.34
N VAL A 336 6.15 -1.53 -19.54
CA VAL A 336 6.03 -0.33 -18.72
C VAL A 336 6.06 0.91 -19.60
N THR A 337 5.17 1.85 -19.33
CA THR A 337 5.20 3.21 -19.88
C THR A 337 5.34 4.21 -18.76
N TYR A 338 6.01 5.32 -19.01
CA TYR A 338 6.20 6.41 -18.07
C TYR A 338 6.60 7.68 -18.81
N ASP A 339 6.37 8.82 -18.19
CA ASP A 339 6.96 10.07 -18.65
C ASP A 339 8.35 10.18 -18.05
N GLN A 340 9.32 10.59 -18.86
CA GLN A 340 10.69 10.84 -18.44
C GLN A 340 11.03 12.29 -18.75
N THR A 341 11.53 13.03 -17.76
CA THR A 341 11.94 14.42 -17.95
C THR A 341 13.42 14.59 -17.68
N VAL A 342 14.10 15.28 -18.58
CA VAL A 342 15.53 15.61 -18.51
C VAL A 342 15.69 17.08 -18.90
N GLY A 343 16.01 17.92 -17.92
CA GLY A 343 15.91 19.37 -18.08
C GLY A 343 14.48 19.78 -18.44
N ASP A 344 14.31 20.51 -19.54
CA ASP A 344 12.99 20.96 -20.02
C ASP A 344 12.32 20.00 -21.01
N ASN A 345 12.97 18.86 -21.31
CA ASN A 345 12.47 17.90 -22.29
C ASN A 345 11.79 16.73 -21.58
N THR A 346 10.52 16.52 -21.89
CA THR A 346 9.77 15.33 -21.45
C THR A 346 9.51 14.42 -22.64
N THR A 347 9.70 13.12 -22.44
CA THR A 347 9.41 12.05 -23.39
C THR A 347 8.46 11.04 -22.74
N MET A 348 7.49 10.53 -23.50
CA MET A 348 6.76 9.32 -23.08
C MET A 348 7.53 8.10 -23.54
N GLU A 349 7.91 7.30 -22.56
CA GLU A 349 8.72 6.11 -22.74
C GLU A 349 7.82 4.88 -22.72
N LEU A 350 8.17 3.89 -23.53
CA LEU A 350 7.63 2.54 -23.49
C LEU A 350 8.80 1.56 -23.53
N ARG A 351 8.88 0.69 -22.53
CA ARG A 351 9.80 -0.44 -22.50
C ARG A 351 9.01 -1.74 -22.48
N VAL A 352 9.40 -2.70 -23.31
CA VAL A 352 9.02 -4.11 -23.15
C VAL A 352 10.27 -4.90 -22.84
N LEU A 353 10.22 -5.59 -21.71
CA LEU A 353 11.30 -6.40 -21.18
C LEU A 353 10.85 -7.85 -21.11
N VAL A 354 11.75 -8.75 -21.46
CA VAL A 354 11.56 -10.19 -21.37
C VAL A 354 12.59 -10.79 -20.42
N LYS A 355 12.20 -11.82 -19.67
CA LYS A 355 13.10 -12.53 -18.78
C LYS A 355 13.93 -13.54 -19.59
N VAL A 356 15.25 -13.37 -19.58
CA VAL A 356 16.26 -14.25 -20.21
C VAL A 356 17.19 -14.73 -19.11
N ASP A 357 17.29 -16.05 -18.92
CA ASP A 357 18.13 -16.67 -17.88
C ASP A 357 17.87 -16.14 -16.46
N GLY A 358 16.62 -15.74 -16.18
CA GLY A 358 16.20 -15.22 -14.87
C GLY A 358 16.27 -13.70 -14.73
N GLU A 359 16.88 -12.98 -15.66
CA GLU A 359 17.04 -11.52 -15.63
C GLU A 359 16.22 -10.82 -16.72
N TYR A 360 15.69 -9.64 -16.43
CA TYR A 360 14.98 -8.85 -17.43
C TYR A 360 15.95 -8.18 -18.40
N GLN A 361 15.64 -8.28 -19.68
CA GLN A 361 16.35 -7.61 -20.76
C GLN A 361 15.33 -6.91 -21.68
N ILE A 362 15.70 -5.74 -22.19
CA ILE A 362 14.87 -4.96 -23.09
C ILE A 362 14.81 -5.64 -24.46
N THR A 363 13.59 -5.83 -24.96
CA THR A 363 13.33 -6.23 -26.35
C THR A 363 12.63 -5.12 -27.14
N MET A 364 11.99 -4.16 -26.48
CA MET A 364 11.41 -3.01 -27.16
C MET A 364 11.64 -1.73 -26.36
N MET A 365 12.06 -0.69 -27.07
CA MET A 365 12.21 0.67 -26.60
C MET A 365 11.45 1.59 -27.57
N ASN A 366 10.50 2.37 -27.07
CA ASN A 366 9.95 3.53 -27.78
C ASN A 366 10.03 4.77 -26.89
N ALA A 367 10.38 5.90 -27.49
CA ALA A 367 10.38 7.21 -26.85
C ALA A 367 9.73 8.23 -27.79
N ILE A 368 8.78 9.02 -27.29
CA ILE A 368 8.10 10.08 -28.06
C ILE A 368 8.26 11.40 -27.31
N GLY A 369 8.91 12.38 -27.93
CA GLY A 369 9.16 13.69 -27.31
C GLY A 369 7.93 14.60 -27.27
N ASN A 370 7.81 15.41 -26.22
CA ASN A 370 6.68 16.31 -25.98
C ASN A 370 6.35 17.27 -27.14
N SER A 371 7.34 17.62 -27.97
CA SER A 371 7.12 18.42 -29.18
C SER A 371 6.27 17.75 -30.26
N SER A 372 5.92 16.48 -30.07
CA SER A 372 5.17 15.65 -31.03
C SER A 372 3.71 15.39 -30.62
N TYR A 373 3.26 15.97 -29.49
CA TYR A 373 1.90 15.80 -28.95
C TYR A 373 0.92 16.90 -29.37
N GLU A 374 1.44 18.03 -29.86
CA GLU A 374 0.69 19.09 -30.54
C GLU A 374 0.68 18.83 -32.06
#